data_AF-A0A661FQG7-F1
#
_entry.id   AF-A0A661FQG7-F1
#
_cell.length_a   1.000
_cell.length_b   1.000
_cell.length_c   1.000
_cell.angle_alpha   90.00
_cell.angle_beta   90.00
_cell.angle_gamma   90.00
#
_symmetry.space_group_name_H-M   'P 1'
#
loop_
_entity.id
_entity.type
_entity.pdbx_description
1 polymer ?
#
loop_
_entity_poly.entity_id
_entity_poly.type
_entity_poly.pdbx_seq_one_letter_code
_entity_poly.pdbx_strand_id
1 'polypeptide(L)'
;MRIDMMTNDELPRRSLRELIQGCSGTLQDKRNSRWFTLWCLAWALAYVGAHWTLKADLQLATALVWLLVSIPILLMIGAVFSYMHFLRNADELLQKIQMQGLAMGFGAAVVFVTGYQLLEAAGASEMQTDHLIIVMVFSWMAGQLHGSWRYR
;
A
#
# COMPACT_ATOMS: atom_id res chain seq x y z
N MET A 1 -0.33 -60.99 15.98
CA MET A 1 -1.05 -59.70 16.15
C MET A 1 -0.23 -58.85 17.13
N ARG A 2 0.70 -58.06 16.62
CA ARG A 2 1.51 -57.11 17.40
C ARG A 2 1.13 -55.73 16.89
N ILE A 3 0.33 -55.02 17.67
CA ILE A 3 -0.07 -53.65 17.40
C ILE A 3 1.14 -52.80 17.79
N ASP A 4 1.94 -52.41 16.81
CA ASP A 4 2.97 -51.41 17.01
C ASP A 4 2.28 -50.07 17.24
N MET A 5 2.20 -49.73 18.51
CA MET A 5 1.79 -48.46 19.04
C MET A 5 2.85 -47.44 18.60
N MET A 6 2.67 -46.86 17.41
CA MET A 6 3.48 -45.74 16.93
C MET A 6 3.31 -44.58 17.92
N THR A 7 4.30 -44.47 18.80
CA THR A 7 4.50 -43.40 19.76
C THR A 7 4.52 -42.06 19.06
N ASN A 8 3.52 -41.26 19.41
CA ASN A 8 3.30 -39.89 19.00
C ASN A 8 4.27 -38.94 19.70
N ASP A 9 5.59 -39.07 19.48
CA ASP A 9 6.60 -38.30 20.24
C ASP A 9 7.80 -37.76 19.43
N GLU A 10 7.75 -37.80 18.10
CA GLU A 10 8.81 -37.21 17.25
C GLU A 10 8.29 -36.01 16.43
N LEU A 11 7.34 -35.23 16.97
CA LEU A 11 7.11 -33.88 16.45
C LEU A 11 8.21 -32.97 17.02
N PRO A 12 9.17 -32.49 16.20
CA PRO A 12 10.22 -31.63 16.71
C PRO A 12 9.55 -30.42 17.34
N ARG A 13 9.81 -30.18 18.62
CA ARG A 13 9.45 -28.94 19.34
C ARG A 13 10.20 -27.77 18.71
N ARG A 14 9.87 -27.42 17.47
CA ARG A 14 10.24 -26.13 16.89
C ARG A 14 9.65 -25.09 17.82
N SER A 15 10.52 -24.26 18.37
CA SER A 15 10.09 -23.27 19.35
C SER A 15 8.99 -22.40 18.72
N LEU A 16 8.01 -21.95 19.52
CA LEU A 16 7.00 -21.01 19.04
C LEU A 16 7.63 -19.81 18.33
N ARG A 17 8.85 -19.41 18.73
CA ARG A 17 9.64 -18.38 18.06
C ARG A 17 10.07 -18.75 16.64
N GLU A 18 10.40 -20.02 16.37
CA GLU A 18 10.76 -20.51 15.02
C GLU A 18 9.52 -20.66 14.13
N LEU A 19 8.38 -21.07 14.67
CA LEU A 19 7.10 -21.07 13.97
C LEU A 19 6.62 -19.64 13.65
N ILE A 20 6.84 -18.70 14.58
CA ILE A 20 6.58 -17.27 14.37
C ILE A 20 7.63 -16.65 13.41
N GLN A 21 8.90 -17.06 13.47
CA GLN A 21 9.95 -16.59 12.56
C GLN A 21 9.77 -17.10 11.13
N GLY A 22 9.30 -18.33 10.95
CA GLY A 22 8.89 -18.86 9.64
C GLY A 22 7.67 -18.15 9.05
N CYS A 23 6.85 -17.52 9.91
CA CYS A 23 5.72 -16.68 9.50
C CYS A 23 6.09 -15.19 9.39
N SER A 24 7.32 -14.83 9.79
CA SER A 24 7.83 -13.47 9.66
C SER A 24 8.52 -13.37 8.31
N GLY A 25 7.96 -12.60 7.38
CA GLY A 25 8.53 -12.39 6.04
C GLY A 25 10.04 -12.16 6.08
N THR A 26 10.72 -12.57 5.02
CA THR A 26 12.18 -12.63 4.97
C THR A 26 12.79 -11.30 5.42
N LEU A 27 14.01 -11.32 5.97
CA LEU A 27 14.67 -10.06 6.39
C LEU A 27 14.77 -9.05 5.22
N GLN A 28 14.80 -9.56 4.00
CA GLN A 28 14.78 -8.78 2.76
C GLN A 28 13.41 -8.12 2.51
N ASP A 29 12.29 -8.81 2.75
CA ASP A 29 10.94 -8.25 2.64
C ASP A 29 10.72 -7.09 3.60
N LYS A 30 11.16 -7.25 4.86
CA LYS A 30 11.06 -6.21 5.88
C LYS A 30 11.90 -4.98 5.52
N ARG A 31 13.09 -5.18 4.94
CA ARG A 31 13.94 -4.08 4.49
C ARG A 31 13.32 -3.35 3.29
N ASN A 32 12.84 -4.07 2.29
CA ASN A 32 12.25 -3.48 1.10
C ASN A 32 10.93 -2.75 1.43
N SER A 33 10.12 -3.30 2.34
CA SER A 33 8.93 -2.64 2.86
C SER A 33 9.27 -1.33 3.58
N ARG A 34 10.31 -1.31 4.42
CA ARG A 34 10.78 -0.08 5.08
C ARG A 34 11.22 0.99 4.08
N TRP A 35 11.94 0.61 3.03
CA TRP A 35 12.33 1.56 1.98
C TRP A 35 11.11 2.16 1.28
N PHE A 36 10.12 1.34 0.94
CA PHE A 36 8.86 1.84 0.39
C PHE A 36 8.17 2.80 1.36
N THR A 37 8.09 2.46 2.65
CA THR A 37 7.53 3.36 3.68
C THR A 37 8.28 4.68 3.77
N LEU A 38 9.62 4.66 3.71
CA LEU A 38 10.44 5.87 3.73
C LEU A 38 10.18 6.75 2.50
N TRP A 39 10.04 6.15 1.31
CA TRP A 39 9.64 6.90 0.10
C TRP A 39 8.26 7.54 0.24
N CYS A 40 7.27 6.82 0.78
CA CYS A 40 5.94 7.37 1.05
C CYS A 40 5.98 8.51 2.07
N LEU A 41 6.78 8.40 3.13
CA LEU A 41 6.95 9.45 4.14
C LEU A 41 7.65 10.68 3.54
N ALA A 42 8.72 10.49 2.77
CA ALA A 42 9.41 11.58 2.08
C ALA A 42 8.46 12.31 1.12
N TRP A 43 7.67 11.56 0.35
CA TRP A 43 6.63 12.10 -0.51
C TRP A 43 5.59 12.90 0.28
N ALA A 44 5.03 12.33 1.35
CA ALA A 44 3.99 12.97 2.15
C ALA A 44 4.48 14.28 2.78
N LEU A 45 5.70 14.30 3.32
CA LEU A 45 6.33 15.50 3.87
C LEU A 45 6.53 16.58 2.79
N ALA A 46 7.05 16.18 1.62
CA ALA A 46 7.23 17.11 0.51
C ALA A 46 5.90 17.67 -0.01
N TYR A 47 4.84 16.84 -0.10
CA TYR A 47 3.52 17.27 -0.52
C TYR A 47 2.90 18.26 0.46
N VAL A 48 2.93 17.97 1.77
CA VAL A 48 2.43 18.87 2.81
C VAL A 48 3.20 20.18 2.81
N GLY A 49 4.54 20.11 2.71
CA GLY A 49 5.40 21.30 2.64
C GLY A 49 5.08 22.16 1.41
N ALA A 50 4.92 21.54 0.23
CA ALA A 50 4.54 22.23 -0.98
C ALA A 50 3.15 22.87 -0.88
N HIS A 51 2.15 22.12 -0.39
CA HIS A 51 0.79 22.63 -0.22
C HIS A 51 0.73 23.82 0.74
N TRP A 52 1.42 23.74 1.87
CA TRP A 52 1.46 24.83 2.86
C TRP A 52 2.17 26.07 2.32
N THR A 53 3.29 25.88 1.62
CA THR A 53 4.06 26.97 1.01
C THR A 53 3.27 27.69 -0.09
N LEU A 54 2.54 26.94 -0.93
CA LEU A 54 1.67 27.51 -1.97
C LEU A 54 0.47 28.27 -1.38
N LYS A 55 -0.05 27.82 -0.24
CA LYS A 55 -1.14 28.53 0.47
C LYS A 55 -0.69 29.79 1.20
N ALA A 56 0.59 29.91 1.55
CA ALA A 56 1.11 31.04 2.30
C ALA A 56 1.22 32.34 1.47
N ASP A 57 0.80 32.33 0.20
CA ASP A 57 0.81 33.46 -0.75
C ASP A 57 2.14 34.23 -0.79
N LEU A 58 3.24 33.48 -0.62
CA LEU A 58 4.57 33.99 -0.83
C LEU A 58 4.71 34.31 -2.32
N GLN A 59 5.12 35.55 -2.65
CA GLN A 59 5.44 35.96 -4.02
C GLN A 59 6.70 35.24 -4.51
N LEU A 60 6.57 33.93 -4.77
CA LEU A 60 7.63 33.06 -5.25
C LEU A 60 7.84 33.29 -6.73
N ALA A 61 9.09 33.26 -7.17
CA ALA A 61 9.40 33.26 -8.59
C ALA A 61 8.77 32.02 -9.27
N THR A 62 8.26 32.18 -10.49
CA THR A 62 7.59 31.11 -11.24
C THR A 62 8.43 29.82 -11.33
N ALA A 63 9.74 29.95 -11.51
CA ALA A 63 10.66 28.79 -11.54
C ALA A 63 10.65 27.99 -10.23
N LEU A 64 10.55 28.67 -9.08
CA LEU A 64 10.54 28.04 -7.77
C LEU A 64 9.23 27.31 -7.50
N VAL A 65 8.10 27.84 -8.00
CA VAL A 65 6.79 27.18 -7.95
C VAL A 65 6.83 25.85 -8.72
N TRP A 66 7.35 25.84 -9.95
CA TRP A 66 7.50 24.61 -10.73
C TRP A 66 8.42 23.59 -10.07
N LEU A 67 9.51 24.04 -9.47
CA LEU A 67 10.40 23.18 -8.69
C LEU A 67 9.68 22.58 -7.47
N LEU A 68 8.91 23.39 -6.75
CA LEU A 68 8.16 22.95 -5.57
C LEU A 68 7.07 21.92 -5.90
N VAL A 69 6.38 22.07 -7.04
CA VAL A 69 5.36 21.12 -7.52
C VAL A 69 5.98 19.83 -8.07
N SER A 70 7.13 19.91 -8.73
CA SER A 70 7.79 18.75 -9.34
C SER A 70 8.42 17.79 -8.32
N ILE A 71 8.96 18.29 -7.20
CA ILE A 71 9.56 17.47 -6.15
C ILE A 71 8.63 16.35 -5.64
N PRO A 72 7.40 16.63 -5.14
CA PRO A 72 6.51 15.59 -4.67
C PRO A 72 6.10 14.62 -5.80
N ILE A 73 5.99 15.08 -7.05
CA ILE A 73 5.71 14.19 -8.18
C ILE A 73 6.86 13.19 -8.37
N LEU A 74 8.11 13.66 -8.37
CA LEU A 74 9.29 12.80 -8.50
C LEU A 74 9.43 11.82 -7.33
N LEU A 75 9.16 12.26 -6.10
CA LEU A 75 9.17 11.39 -4.92
C LEU A 75 8.08 10.31 -5.00
N MET A 76 6.88 10.65 -5.51
CA MET A 76 5.82 9.67 -5.73
C MET A 76 6.25 8.62 -6.76
N ILE A 77 6.87 9.03 -7.86
CA ILE A 77 7.41 8.12 -8.86
C ILE A 77 8.44 7.17 -8.21
N GLY A 78 9.35 7.71 -7.39
CA GLY A 78 10.29 6.90 -6.60
C GLY A 78 9.60 5.90 -5.67
N ALA A 79 8.54 6.32 -4.99
CA ALA A 79 7.74 5.44 -4.13
C ALA A 79 7.11 4.28 -4.92
N VAL A 80 6.58 4.55 -6.12
CA VAL A 80 6.03 3.52 -7.02
C VAL A 80 7.11 2.53 -7.46
N PHE A 81 8.30 3.00 -7.85
CA PHE A 81 9.42 2.12 -8.19
C PHE A 81 9.87 1.26 -7.00
N SER A 82 9.97 1.86 -5.81
CA SER A 82 10.29 1.14 -4.59
C SER A 82 9.23 0.10 -4.24
N TYR A 83 7.95 0.40 -4.47
CA TYR A 83 6.85 -0.54 -4.25
C TYR A 83 6.90 -1.71 -5.24
N MET A 84 7.13 -1.43 -6.52
CA MET A 84 7.33 -2.49 -7.53
C MET A 84 8.53 -3.39 -7.19
N HIS A 85 9.62 -2.80 -6.69
CA HIS A 85 10.77 -3.58 -6.23
C HIS A 85 10.40 -4.42 -5.00
N PHE A 86 9.66 -3.88 -4.03
CA PHE A 86 9.14 -4.64 -2.89
C PHE A 86 8.28 -5.82 -3.35
N LEU A 87 7.30 -5.61 -4.23
CA LEU A 87 6.42 -6.67 -4.73
C LEU A 87 7.14 -7.77 -5.51
N ARG A 88 8.20 -7.44 -6.25
CA ARG A 88 8.99 -8.43 -7.00
C ARG A 88 9.88 -9.30 -6.12
N ASN A 89 10.25 -8.81 -4.94
CA ASN A 89 11.08 -9.54 -3.98
C ASN A 89 10.26 -10.21 -2.88
N ALA A 90 8.98 -9.85 -2.76
CA ALA A 90 8.05 -10.46 -1.82
C ALA A 90 7.86 -11.95 -2.11
N ASP A 91 7.58 -12.72 -1.06
CA ASP A 91 7.10 -14.09 -1.22
C ASP A 91 5.80 -14.15 -2.05
N GLU A 92 5.54 -15.29 -2.69
CA GLU A 92 4.40 -15.45 -3.61
C GLU A 92 3.05 -15.17 -2.94
N LEU A 93 2.92 -15.47 -1.65
CA LEU A 93 1.69 -15.27 -0.90
C LEU A 93 1.44 -13.77 -0.67
N LEU A 94 2.45 -13.05 -0.20
CA LEU A 94 2.43 -11.62 0.04
C LEU A 94 2.24 -10.86 -1.28
N GLN A 95 2.94 -11.22 -2.34
CA GLN A 95 2.76 -10.64 -3.66
C GLN A 95 1.31 -10.78 -4.12
N LYS A 96 0.71 -11.97 -3.96
CA LYS A 96 -0.68 -12.22 -4.33
C LYS A 96 -1.67 -11.40 -3.51
N ILE A 97 -1.48 -11.29 -2.20
CA ILE A 97 -2.33 -10.48 -1.31
C ILE A 97 -2.26 -9.00 -1.71
N GLN A 98 -1.06 -8.48 -1.95
CA GLN A 98 -0.87 -7.08 -2.39
C GLN A 98 -1.52 -6.81 -3.75
N MET A 99 -1.36 -7.72 -4.71
CA MET A 99 -1.97 -7.58 -6.04
C MET A 99 -3.51 -7.66 -6.00
N GLN A 100 -4.07 -8.53 -5.15
CA GLN A 100 -5.52 -8.57 -4.91
C GLN A 100 -6.02 -7.28 -4.27
N GLY A 101 -5.30 -6.77 -3.27
CA GLY A 101 -5.57 -5.46 -2.69
C GLY A 101 -5.57 -4.36 -3.76
N LEU A 102 -4.54 -4.30 -4.60
CA LEU A 102 -4.42 -3.30 -5.68
C LEU A 102 -5.58 -3.39 -6.66
N ALA A 103 -5.95 -4.60 -7.08
CA ALA A 103 -7.09 -4.80 -7.97
C ALA A 103 -8.41 -4.30 -7.34
N MET A 104 -8.62 -4.55 -6.04
CA MET A 104 -9.79 -4.08 -5.32
C MET A 104 -9.82 -2.56 -5.16
N GLY A 105 -8.68 -1.95 -4.79
CA GLY A 105 -8.52 -0.50 -4.71
C GLY A 105 -8.78 0.18 -6.05
N PHE A 106 -8.15 -0.30 -7.12
CA PHE A 106 -8.32 0.21 -8.47
C PHE A 106 -9.77 0.06 -8.96
N GLY A 107 -10.37 -1.12 -8.80
CA GLY A 107 -11.76 -1.36 -9.21
C GLY A 107 -12.74 -0.45 -8.48
N ALA A 108 -12.58 -0.29 -7.17
CA ALA A 108 -13.42 0.62 -6.38
C ALA A 108 -13.24 2.08 -6.79
N ALA A 109 -12.01 2.52 -7.09
CA ALA A 109 -11.73 3.86 -7.59
C ALA A 109 -12.44 4.12 -8.93
N VAL A 110 -12.40 3.18 -9.88
CA VAL A 110 -13.08 3.31 -11.17
C VAL A 110 -14.60 3.38 -11.00
N VAL A 111 -15.18 2.51 -10.18
CA VAL A 111 -16.63 2.52 -9.90
C VAL A 111 -17.03 3.83 -9.23
N PHE A 112 -16.24 4.32 -8.28
CA PHE A 112 -16.52 5.56 -7.58
C PHE A 112 -16.44 6.79 -8.49
N VAL A 113 -15.37 6.94 -9.29
CA VAL A 113 -15.21 8.09 -10.19
C VAL A 113 -16.32 8.13 -11.23
N THR A 114 -16.60 7.00 -11.89
CA THR A 114 -17.63 6.95 -12.92
C THR A 114 -19.02 7.14 -12.34
N GLY A 115 -19.33 6.50 -11.20
CA GLY A 115 -20.59 6.69 -10.50
C GLY A 115 -20.79 8.12 -10.00
N TYR A 116 -19.74 8.76 -9.46
CA TYR A 116 -19.84 10.11 -8.94
C TYR A 116 -20.00 11.15 -10.06
N GLN A 117 -19.36 10.97 -11.21
CA GLN A 117 -19.62 11.82 -12.39
C GLN A 117 -21.09 11.80 -12.82
N LEU A 118 -21.77 10.66 -12.72
CA LEU A 118 -23.21 10.57 -12.99
C LEU A 118 -24.03 11.30 -11.91
N LEU A 119 -23.60 11.27 -10.65
CA LEU A 119 -24.24 12.01 -9.57
C LEU A 119 -24.09 13.53 -9.77
N GLU A 120 -22.91 14.00 -10.18
CA GLU A 120 -22.70 15.41 -10.54
C GLU A 120 -23.63 15.82 -11.69
N ALA A 121 -23.75 15.00 -12.73
CA ALA A 121 -24.69 15.22 -13.82
C ALA A 121 -26.17 15.24 -13.36
N ALA A 122 -26.49 14.55 -12.25
CA ALA A 122 -27.81 14.57 -11.63
C ALA A 122 -28.01 15.72 -10.63
N GLY A 123 -27.01 16.59 -10.43
CA GLY A 123 -27.09 17.76 -9.56
C GLY A 123 -26.41 17.62 -8.19
N ALA A 124 -25.57 16.60 -7.98
CA ALA A 124 -24.71 16.52 -6.80
C ALA A 124 -23.58 17.57 -6.83
N SER A 125 -22.99 17.83 -5.66
CA SER A 125 -21.85 18.75 -5.52
C SER A 125 -20.60 18.23 -6.24
N GLU A 126 -19.74 19.15 -6.70
CA GLU A 126 -18.43 18.83 -7.29
C GLU A 126 -17.58 17.96 -6.36
N MET A 127 -16.94 16.95 -6.96
CA MET A 127 -16.09 15.99 -6.29
C MET A 127 -14.73 16.60 -5.96
N GLN A 128 -14.35 16.55 -4.68
CA GLN A 128 -12.95 16.80 -4.32
C GLN A 128 -12.13 15.51 -4.53
N THR A 129 -10.96 15.67 -5.17
CA THR A 129 -10.02 14.57 -5.47
C THR A 129 -9.64 13.74 -4.23
N ASP A 130 -9.68 14.33 -3.03
CA ASP A 130 -9.33 13.64 -1.78
C ASP A 130 -10.28 12.47 -1.47
N HIS A 131 -11.56 12.56 -1.84
CA HIS A 131 -12.54 11.48 -1.63
C HIS A 131 -12.15 10.22 -2.41
N LEU A 132 -11.57 10.39 -3.60
CA LEU A 132 -11.13 9.26 -4.43
C LEU A 132 -10.02 8.47 -3.75
N ILE A 133 -9.01 9.19 -3.25
CA ILE A 133 -7.84 8.57 -2.61
C ILE A 133 -8.30 7.78 -1.38
N ILE A 134 -9.21 8.35 -0.59
CA ILE A 134 -9.78 7.70 0.59
C ILE A 134 -10.47 6.39 0.19
N VAL A 135 -11.39 6.41 -0.77
CA VAL A 135 -12.11 5.21 -1.24
C VAL A 135 -11.14 4.14 -1.75
N MET A 136 -10.13 4.56 -2.51
CA MET A 136 -9.11 3.65 -3.05
C MET A 136 -8.29 2.99 -1.94
N VAL A 137 -7.82 3.75 -0.95
CA VAL A 137 -7.02 3.24 0.17
C VAL A 137 -7.84 2.29 1.04
N PHE A 138 -9.08 2.65 1.39
CA PHE A 138 -9.94 1.77 2.19
C PHE A 138 -10.26 0.47 1.46
N SER A 139 -10.52 0.53 0.16
CA SER A 139 -10.79 -0.65 -0.66
C SER A 139 -9.54 -1.53 -0.83
N TRP A 140 -8.38 -0.91 -0.99
CA TRP A 140 -7.10 -1.61 -1.03
C TRP A 140 -6.82 -2.34 0.30
N MET A 141 -7.03 -1.68 1.44
CA MET A 141 -6.90 -2.28 2.76
C MET A 141 -7.88 -3.44 2.97
N ALA A 142 -9.14 -3.27 2.58
CA ALA A 142 -10.15 -4.32 2.65
C ALA A 142 -9.74 -5.56 1.81
N GLY A 143 -9.22 -5.35 0.60
CA GLY A 143 -8.74 -6.41 -0.27
C GLY A 143 -7.55 -7.16 0.32
N GLN A 144 -6.62 -6.45 0.96
CA GLN A 144 -5.50 -7.09 1.66
C GLN A 144 -5.95 -7.90 2.87
N LEU A 145 -6.87 -7.36 3.69
CA LEU A 145 -7.42 -8.07 4.85
C LEU A 145 -8.12 -9.36 4.42
N HIS A 146 -8.99 -9.27 3.41
CA HIS A 146 -9.67 -10.42 2.83
C HIS A 146 -8.69 -11.47 2.31
N GLY A 147 -7.66 -11.06 1.56
CA GLY A 147 -6.60 -11.96 1.10
C GLY A 147 -5.86 -12.63 2.26
N SER A 148 -5.49 -11.86 3.28
CA SER A 148 -4.79 -12.36 4.47
C SER A 148 -5.60 -13.37 5.28
N TRP A 149 -6.93 -13.23 5.31
CA TRP A 149 -7.81 -14.18 6.00
C TRP A 149 -8.04 -15.44 5.17
N ARG A 150 -8.10 -15.32 3.84
CA ARG A 150 -8.35 -16.45 2.94
C ARG A 150 -7.18 -17.42 2.83
N TYR A 151 -5.95 -16.92 3.02
CA TYR A 151 -4.69 -17.66 2.87
C TYR A 151 -3.98 -18.00 4.19
N ARG A 152 -4.66 -17.79 5.33
CA ARG A 152 -4.29 -18.41 6.61
C ARG A 152 -4.73 -19.87 6.63
#